data_AF-A0A4Y3TTQ6-F1
#
_entry.id   AF-A0A4Y3TTQ6-F1
#
_cell.length_a   1.000
_cell.length_b   1.000
_cell.length_c   1.000
_cell.angle_alpha   90.00
_cell.angle_beta   90.00
_cell.angle_gamma   90.00
#
_symmetry.space_group_name_H-M   'P 1'
#
loop_
_entity.id
_entity.type
_entity.pdbx_description
1 polymer ?
#
loop_
_entity_poly.entity_id
_entity_poly.type
_entity_poly.pdbx_seq_one_letter_code
_entity_poly.pdbx_strand_id
1 'polypeptide(L)'
;MRNVKPLWSRYGLPAGVALGALDMWCQTLFRKTPFGTLSHDKPDWASLKPLEEVMPITYPTPDHVLTFDRLSSVFLSGTTHAENQPCHLKLADPTVPLRRNLPLYGEPARLYCPAGVYEITKSPDGSDSFTINSQNCVHCKTCDIKDPEQNITWTPPEGGGGPIYAGM
;
A
#
# COMPACT_ATOMS: atom_id res chain seq x y z
N MET A 1 -15.85 -18.88 4.63
CA MET A 1 -14.75 -17.88 4.45
C MET A 1 -15.12 -16.67 3.61
N ARG A 2 -15.87 -16.81 2.50
CA ARG A 2 -16.20 -15.70 1.58
C ARG A 2 -16.78 -14.44 2.24
N ASN A 3 -17.51 -14.57 3.35
CA ASN A 3 -18.15 -13.46 4.04
C ASN A 3 -17.32 -12.84 5.17
N VAL A 4 -16.21 -13.46 5.60
CA VAL A 4 -15.45 -13.00 6.78
C VAL A 4 -14.90 -11.59 6.58
N LYS A 5 -14.24 -11.32 5.45
CA LYS A 5 -13.68 -9.99 5.16
C LYS A 5 -14.78 -8.93 4.92
N PRO A 6 -15.84 -9.19 4.12
CA PRO A 6 -16.97 -8.27 4.01
C PRO A 6 -17.63 -7.92 5.36
N LEU A 7 -17.83 -8.91 6.25
CA LEU A 7 -18.41 -8.69 7.57
C LEU A 7 -17.51 -7.82 8.45
N TRP A 8 -16.19 -8.07 8.45
CA TRP A 8 -15.23 -7.21 9.14
C TRP A 8 -15.24 -5.79 8.58
N SER A 9 -15.18 -5.61 7.26
CA SER A 9 -15.20 -4.28 6.65
C SER A 9 -16.47 -3.47 6.98
N ARG A 10 -17.62 -4.12 7.17
CA ARG A 10 -18.90 -3.46 7.48
C ARG A 10 -19.13 -3.19 8.96
N TYR A 11 -18.74 -4.12 9.84
CA TYR A 11 -19.10 -4.08 11.26
C TYR A 11 -17.89 -3.91 12.21
N GLY A 12 -16.69 -3.74 11.67
CA GLY A 12 -15.46 -3.65 12.45
C GLY A 12 -14.96 -5.00 12.96
N LEU A 13 -13.82 -5.00 13.65
CA LEU A 13 -13.12 -6.23 14.05
C LEU A 13 -13.95 -7.12 15.01
N PRO A 14 -14.49 -6.62 16.14
CA PRO A 14 -15.15 -7.49 17.11
C PRO A 14 -16.41 -8.16 16.56
N ALA A 15 -17.31 -7.36 15.96
CA ALA A 15 -18.55 -7.87 15.38
C ALA A 15 -18.29 -8.68 14.10
N GLY A 16 -17.34 -8.25 13.26
CA GLY A 16 -16.93 -8.98 12.06
C GLY A 16 -16.39 -10.37 12.35
N VAL A 17 -15.58 -10.53 13.40
CA VAL A 17 -15.08 -11.85 13.85
C VAL A 17 -16.22 -12.73 14.34
N ALA A 18 -17.10 -12.20 15.20
CA ALA A 18 -18.24 -12.97 15.72
C ALA A 18 -19.17 -13.45 14.60
N LEU A 19 -19.55 -12.56 13.68
CA LEU A 19 -20.42 -12.88 12.54
C LEU A 19 -19.72 -13.81 11.53
N GLY A 20 -18.42 -13.62 11.31
CA GLY A 20 -17.62 -14.48 10.44
C GLY A 20 -17.51 -15.90 11.00
N ALA A 21 -17.29 -16.02 12.32
CA ALA A 21 -17.29 -17.31 13.00
C ALA A 21 -18.65 -18.00 12.88
N LEU A 22 -19.75 -17.27 13.13
CA LEU A 22 -21.11 -17.79 12.97
C LEU A 22 -21.36 -18.30 11.54
N ASP A 23 -21.04 -17.50 10.53
CA ASP A 23 -21.21 -17.87 9.11
C ASP A 23 -20.43 -19.14 8.76
N MET A 24 -19.18 -19.23 9.21
CA MET A 24 -18.33 -20.40 9.00
C MET A 24 -18.86 -21.65 9.71
N TRP A 25 -19.29 -21.53 10.97
CA TRP A 25 -19.84 -22.64 11.73
C TRP A 25 -21.14 -23.15 11.11
N CYS A 26 -22.05 -22.26 10.70
CA CYS A 26 -23.25 -22.63 9.97
C CYS A 26 -22.92 -23.33 8.64
N GLN A 27 -21.91 -22.84 7.92
CA GLN A 27 -21.47 -23.46 6.67
C GLN A 27 -20.89 -24.86 6.90
N THR A 28 -20.11 -25.06 7.96
CA THR A 28 -19.49 -26.36 8.31
C THR A 28 -20.54 -27.36 8.80
N LEU A 29 -21.44 -26.96 9.70
CA LEU A 29 -22.41 -27.86 10.31
C LEU A 29 -23.64 -28.13 9.43
N PHE A 30 -24.13 -27.11 8.71
CA PHE A 30 -25.41 -27.18 8.00
C PHE A 30 -25.29 -26.98 6.49
N ARG A 31 -24.08 -26.76 5.97
CA ARG A 31 -23.83 -26.44 4.55
C ARG A 31 -24.63 -25.24 4.04
N LYS A 32 -25.03 -24.34 4.94
CA LYS A 32 -25.80 -23.13 4.64
C LYS A 32 -25.11 -21.91 5.26
N THR A 33 -25.19 -20.78 4.56
CA THR A 33 -24.76 -19.48 5.06
C THR A 33 -26.00 -18.66 5.45
N PRO A 34 -26.05 -18.06 6.66
CA PRO A 34 -27.14 -17.16 7.04
C PRO A 34 -27.10 -15.83 6.28
N PHE A 35 -25.97 -15.47 5.67
CA PHE A 35 -25.76 -14.17 5.03
C PHE A 35 -25.66 -14.23 3.50
N GLY A 36 -25.77 -15.41 2.89
CA GLY A 36 -25.59 -15.58 1.45
C GLY A 36 -24.15 -15.31 1.02
N THR A 37 -23.94 -14.67 -0.13
CA THR A 37 -22.61 -14.21 -0.57
C THR A 37 -22.57 -12.69 -0.52
N LEU A 38 -21.73 -12.14 0.35
CA LEU A 38 -21.56 -10.70 0.50
C LEU A 38 -20.49 -10.16 -0.46
N SER A 39 -20.72 -8.96 -0.98
CA SER A 39 -19.75 -8.18 -1.75
C SER A 39 -18.97 -7.19 -0.87
N HIS A 40 -17.80 -6.78 -1.36
CA HIS A 40 -17.12 -5.59 -0.86
C HIS A 40 -17.86 -4.32 -1.30
N ASP A 41 -17.76 -3.27 -0.49
CA ASP A 41 -18.50 -2.03 -0.70
C ASP A 41 -17.82 -1.11 -1.74
N LYS A 42 -16.53 -0.86 -1.55
CA LYS A 42 -15.73 0.03 -2.41
C LYS A 42 -14.32 -0.53 -2.64
N PRO A 43 -13.65 -0.14 -3.73
CA PRO A 43 -12.26 -0.52 -3.98
C PRO A 43 -11.30 0.15 -2.98
N ASP A 44 -10.10 -0.43 -2.85
CA ASP A 44 -9.13 0.02 -1.83
C ASP A 44 -8.61 1.44 -2.06
N TRP A 45 -8.40 1.88 -3.31
CA TRP A 45 -7.98 3.26 -3.62
C TRP A 45 -9.00 4.30 -3.14
N ALA A 46 -10.31 3.97 -3.17
CA ALA A 46 -11.41 4.87 -2.76
C ALA A 46 -11.67 4.87 -1.23
N SER A 47 -10.80 4.26 -0.43
CA SER A 47 -11.00 4.12 1.02
C SER A 47 -10.19 5.11 1.87
N LEU A 48 -9.32 5.92 1.27
CA LEU A 48 -8.61 6.99 1.99
C LEU A 48 -9.55 8.13 2.38
N LYS A 49 -9.26 8.75 3.52
CA LYS A 49 -9.90 9.98 3.98
C LYS A 49 -8.94 11.16 3.80
N PRO A 50 -9.44 12.38 3.51
CA PRO A 50 -8.62 13.58 3.49
C PRO A 50 -7.91 13.83 4.83
N LEU A 51 -6.78 14.54 4.79
CA LEU A 51 -6.01 14.91 5.98
C LEU A 51 -6.83 15.64 7.04
N GLU A 52 -7.80 16.46 6.62
CA GLU A 52 -8.68 17.24 7.51
C GLU A 52 -9.63 16.36 8.34
N GLU A 53 -9.88 15.12 7.92
CA GLU A 53 -10.79 14.18 8.59
C GLU A 53 -10.07 13.17 9.50
N VAL A 54 -8.74 13.25 9.59
CA VAL A 54 -7.93 12.26 10.30
C VAL A 54 -6.91 12.91 11.22
N MET A 55 -6.49 12.14 12.24
CA MET A 55 -5.39 12.54 13.11
C MET A 55 -4.09 11.89 12.64
N PRO A 56 -2.99 12.66 12.47
CA PRO A 56 -1.68 12.09 12.19
C PRO A 56 -1.25 11.09 13.27
N ILE A 57 -0.66 9.98 12.85
CA ILE A 57 -0.07 8.98 13.75
C ILE A 57 1.42 9.26 13.85
N THR A 58 1.91 9.52 15.05
CA THR A 58 3.34 9.63 15.34
C THR A 58 3.89 8.26 15.69
N TYR A 59 4.70 7.70 14.80
CA TYR A 59 5.41 6.45 15.06
C TYR A 59 6.70 6.71 15.84
N PRO A 60 7.09 5.82 16.79
CA PRO A 60 8.38 5.93 17.46
C PRO A 60 9.52 5.73 16.47
N THR A 61 10.65 6.40 16.72
CA THR A 61 11.91 6.15 16.01
C THR A 61 12.33 4.69 16.21
N PRO A 62 12.84 4.00 15.18
CA PRO A 62 13.32 2.62 15.32
C PRO A 62 14.47 2.52 16.32
N ASP A 63 14.48 1.43 17.08
CA ASP A 63 15.50 1.11 18.10
C ASP A 63 16.70 0.30 17.53
N HIS A 64 16.61 -0.15 16.28
CA HIS A 64 17.57 -1.01 15.59
C HIS A 64 17.85 -2.35 16.28
N VAL A 65 16.93 -2.82 17.13
CA VAL A 65 16.98 -4.13 17.80
C VAL A 65 15.72 -4.94 17.49
N LEU A 66 14.55 -4.35 17.74
CA LEU A 66 13.25 -4.96 17.44
C LEU A 66 12.56 -4.25 16.28
N THR A 67 12.88 -2.98 16.06
CA THR A 67 12.30 -2.11 15.05
C THR A 67 13.40 -1.46 14.24
N PHE A 68 13.22 -1.40 12.93
CA PHE A 68 14.26 -0.96 12.01
C PHE A 68 13.69 0.11 11.08
N ASP A 69 14.57 0.95 10.54
CA ASP A 69 14.18 1.85 9.48
C ASP A 69 13.89 1.07 8.19
N ARG A 70 13.17 1.76 7.29
CA ARG A 70 12.73 1.18 6.03
C ARG A 70 13.89 0.81 5.10
N LEU A 71 14.97 1.59 5.07
CA LEU A 71 16.09 1.35 4.15
C LEU A 71 16.91 0.14 4.57
N SER A 72 17.16 -0.04 5.87
CA SER A 72 17.76 -1.28 6.41
C SER A 72 16.93 -2.51 6.05
N SER A 73 15.60 -2.40 6.09
CA SER A 73 14.69 -3.49 5.71
C SER A 73 14.74 -3.79 4.20
N VAL A 74 14.80 -2.76 3.36
CA VAL A 74 14.96 -2.89 1.90
C VAL A 74 16.29 -3.54 1.54
N PHE A 75 17.38 -3.17 2.22
CA PHE A 75 18.69 -3.80 2.01
C PHE A 75 18.62 -5.33 2.21
N LEU A 76 17.94 -5.79 3.26
CA LEU A 76 17.79 -7.23 3.54
C LEU A 76 16.90 -7.97 2.52
N SER A 77 16.07 -7.26 1.74
CA SER A 77 15.33 -7.87 0.64
C SER A 77 16.21 -8.26 -0.54
N GLY A 78 17.47 -7.77 -0.59
CA GLY A 78 18.38 -7.95 -1.71
C GLY A 78 17.88 -7.30 -3.01
N THR A 79 16.89 -6.40 -2.94
CA THR A 79 16.29 -5.81 -4.14
C THR A 79 17.29 -4.94 -4.88
N THR A 80 17.38 -5.15 -6.19
CA THR A 80 18.26 -4.39 -7.06
C THR A 80 17.70 -4.30 -8.47
N HIS A 81 18.13 -3.29 -9.21
CA HIS A 81 17.67 -2.96 -10.55
C HIS A 81 18.82 -2.29 -11.29
N ALA A 82 18.94 -2.52 -12.61
CA ALA A 82 19.91 -1.81 -13.43
C ALA A 82 19.68 -0.29 -13.37
N GLU A 83 20.76 0.48 -13.22
CA GLU A 83 20.69 1.95 -13.02
C GLU A 83 20.08 2.69 -14.21
N ASN A 84 20.38 2.23 -15.42
CA ASN A 84 20.00 2.89 -16.67
C ASN A 84 18.72 2.33 -17.31
N GLN A 85 17.92 1.55 -16.59
CA GLN A 85 16.66 1.05 -17.12
C GLN A 85 15.54 2.11 -16.96
N PRO A 86 14.51 2.10 -17.83
CA PRO A 86 13.35 2.96 -17.66
C PRO A 86 12.61 2.69 -16.35
N CYS A 87 12.18 3.76 -15.66
CA CYS A 87 11.36 3.61 -14.44
C CYS A 87 10.09 2.80 -14.76
N HIS A 88 9.87 1.70 -14.05
CA HIS A 88 8.78 0.75 -14.26
C HIS A 88 7.49 1.12 -13.49
N LEU A 89 7.50 2.29 -12.84
CA LEU A 89 6.37 2.88 -12.12
C LEU A 89 5.94 4.12 -12.89
N LYS A 90 4.94 3.95 -13.74
CA LYS A 90 4.50 4.98 -14.69
C LYS A 90 3.45 5.86 -14.04
N LEU A 91 3.62 7.18 -14.14
CA LEU A 91 2.59 8.15 -13.79
C LEU A 91 1.81 8.51 -15.05
N ALA A 92 0.48 8.46 -15.01
CA ALA A 92 -0.36 8.95 -16.10
C ALA A 92 -0.26 10.49 -16.21
N ASP A 93 -0.25 11.18 -15.07
CA ASP A 93 -0.01 12.61 -14.93
C ASP A 93 1.07 12.85 -13.83
N PRO A 94 2.29 13.27 -14.20
CA PRO A 94 3.37 13.57 -13.25
C PRO A 94 3.05 14.68 -12.24
N THR A 95 2.03 15.50 -12.49
CA THR A 95 1.65 16.61 -11.60
C THR A 95 0.73 16.18 -10.47
N VAL A 96 0.00 15.07 -10.60
CA VAL A 96 -0.98 14.59 -9.61
C VAL A 96 -0.41 14.41 -8.20
N PRO A 97 0.79 13.83 -8.00
CA PRO A 97 1.36 13.67 -6.67
C PRO A 97 1.44 15.00 -5.90
N LEU A 98 1.92 16.06 -6.54
CA LEU A 98 2.06 17.37 -5.90
C LEU A 98 0.77 18.20 -5.92
N ARG A 99 0.01 18.14 -7.01
CA ARG A 99 -1.17 18.99 -7.23
C ARG A 99 -2.40 18.49 -6.47
N ARG A 100 -2.52 17.19 -6.22
CA ARG A 100 -3.70 16.57 -5.59
C ARG A 100 -3.35 15.74 -4.36
N ASN A 101 -2.47 14.74 -4.52
CA ASN A 101 -2.24 13.76 -3.45
C ASN A 101 -1.55 14.37 -2.23
N LEU A 102 -0.56 15.24 -2.42
CA LEU A 102 0.14 15.94 -1.34
C LEU A 102 -0.79 16.82 -0.50
N PRO A 103 -1.57 17.76 -1.06
CA PRO A 103 -2.45 18.61 -0.26
C PRO A 103 -3.66 17.86 0.34
N LEU A 104 -4.25 16.88 -0.35
CA LEU A 104 -5.46 16.19 0.13
C LEU A 104 -5.15 15.04 1.10
N TYR A 105 -4.09 14.28 0.83
CA TYR A 105 -3.80 13.01 1.51
C TYR A 105 -2.39 12.93 2.10
N GLY A 106 -1.57 13.98 1.97
CA GLY A 106 -0.18 13.98 2.45
C GLY A 106 0.78 13.16 1.60
N GLU A 107 0.44 12.92 0.32
CA GLU A 107 1.13 12.03 -0.62
C GLU A 107 1.28 10.62 -0.04
N PRO A 108 0.22 9.80 -0.05
CA PRO A 108 0.16 8.55 0.69
C PRO A 108 1.16 7.49 0.18
N ALA A 109 1.70 7.64 -1.04
CA ALA A 109 2.67 6.70 -1.59
C ALA A 109 3.96 6.63 -0.78
N ARG A 110 4.34 7.73 -0.11
CA ARG A 110 5.48 7.73 0.81
C ARG A 110 5.26 6.88 2.07
N LEU A 111 4.01 6.56 2.40
CA LEU A 111 3.62 5.85 3.62
C LEU A 111 3.25 4.39 3.34
N TYR A 112 2.40 4.12 2.34
CA TYR A 112 2.00 2.74 2.03
C TYR A 112 3.08 1.97 1.27
N CYS A 113 4.05 2.65 0.65
CA CYS A 113 5.13 1.97 -0.04
C CYS A 113 6.06 1.32 0.99
N PRO A 114 6.20 -0.02 0.98
CA PRO A 114 7.02 -0.72 1.95
C PRO A 114 8.52 -0.49 1.74
N ALA A 115 8.92 0.10 0.60
CA ALA A 115 10.31 0.16 0.17
C ALA A 115 10.87 1.58 -0.04
N GLY A 116 10.11 2.63 0.32
CA GLY A 116 10.62 4.01 0.22
C GLY A 116 10.93 4.44 -1.21
N VAL A 117 10.11 3.97 -2.16
CA VAL A 117 10.26 4.31 -3.57
C VAL A 117 9.83 5.76 -3.86
N TYR A 118 8.85 6.29 -3.12
CA TYR A 118 8.27 7.60 -3.39
C TYR A 118 8.65 8.59 -2.30
N GLU A 119 9.21 9.72 -2.71
CA GLU A 119 9.68 10.76 -1.80
C GLU A 119 9.28 12.15 -2.29
N ILE A 120 8.96 13.03 -1.32
CA ILE A 120 8.84 14.47 -1.56
C ILE A 120 10.18 15.09 -1.17
N THR A 121 10.90 15.60 -2.16
CA THR A 121 12.17 16.30 -2.00
C THR A 121 11.97 17.80 -2.22
N LYS A 122 12.96 18.60 -1.84
CA LYS A 122 12.99 20.03 -2.17
C LYS A 122 13.86 20.25 -3.40
N SER A 123 13.30 20.92 -4.40
CA SER A 123 14.04 21.44 -5.55
C SER A 123 15.02 22.56 -5.13
N PRO A 124 16.03 22.90 -5.96
CA PRO A 124 16.96 24.00 -5.66
C PRO A 124 16.29 25.37 -5.44
N ASP A 125 15.10 25.57 -6.01
CA ASP A 125 14.29 26.78 -5.85
C ASP A 125 13.37 26.75 -4.61
N GLY A 126 13.43 25.68 -3.81
CA GLY A 126 12.62 25.48 -2.59
C GLY A 126 11.23 24.89 -2.83
N SER A 127 10.84 24.65 -4.08
CA SER A 127 9.57 23.97 -4.41
C SER A 127 9.61 22.49 -4.03
N ASP A 128 8.44 21.90 -3.77
CA ASP A 128 8.33 20.44 -3.59
C ASP A 128 8.50 19.72 -4.93
N SER A 129 9.26 18.63 -4.93
CA SER A 129 9.45 17.74 -6.07
C SER A 129 9.10 16.31 -5.67
N PHE A 130 8.44 15.58 -6.57
CA PHE A 130 8.12 14.17 -6.37
C PHE A 130 9.17 13.30 -7.05
N THR A 131 9.89 12.50 -6.27
CA THR A 131 10.98 11.63 -6.73
C THR A 131 10.58 10.16 -6.63
N ILE A 132 10.89 9.39 -7.68
CA ILE A 132 10.65 7.94 -7.74
C ILE A 132 12.00 7.20 -7.75
N ASN A 133 12.37 6.63 -6.60
CA ASN A 133 13.53 5.77 -6.40
C ASN A 133 13.20 4.32 -6.80
N SER A 134 12.96 4.09 -8.10
CA SER A 134 12.47 2.79 -8.61
C SER A 134 13.37 1.61 -8.30
N GLN A 135 14.66 1.84 -8.04
CA GLN A 135 15.63 0.78 -7.71
C GLN A 135 15.30 0.05 -6.41
N ASN A 136 14.60 0.72 -5.49
CA ASN A 136 14.16 0.13 -4.22
C ASN A 136 12.90 -0.74 -4.37
N CYS A 137 12.26 -0.78 -5.54
CA CYS A 137 10.93 -1.39 -5.68
C CYS A 137 10.95 -2.91 -5.43
N VAL A 138 10.21 -3.38 -4.42
CA VAL A 138 10.08 -4.82 -4.11
C VAL A 138 8.91 -5.52 -4.82
N HIS A 139 8.33 -4.88 -5.84
CA HIS A 139 7.26 -5.44 -6.71
C HIS A 139 5.97 -5.85 -5.99
N CYS A 140 5.70 -5.32 -4.79
CA CYS A 140 4.49 -5.60 -4.00
C CYS A 140 3.16 -5.16 -4.64
N LYS A 141 3.20 -4.28 -5.64
CA LYS A 141 2.04 -3.69 -6.35
C LYS A 141 1.12 -2.79 -5.51
N THR A 142 1.43 -2.53 -4.23
CA THR A 142 0.60 -1.67 -3.37
C THR A 142 0.33 -0.30 -3.98
N CYS A 143 1.31 0.31 -4.63
CA CYS A 143 1.16 1.63 -5.25
C CYS A 143 0.17 1.67 -6.42
N ASP A 144 0.08 0.59 -7.21
CA ASP A 144 -0.88 0.44 -8.30
C ASP A 144 -2.31 0.28 -7.75
N ILE A 145 -2.45 -0.40 -6.60
CA ILE A 145 -3.74 -0.71 -5.97
C ILE A 145 -4.28 0.45 -5.12
N LYS A 146 -3.40 1.18 -4.43
CA LYS A 146 -3.77 2.04 -3.30
C LYS A 146 -3.73 3.55 -3.60
N ASP A 147 -3.15 3.94 -4.73
CA ASP A 147 -3.13 5.34 -5.14
C ASP A 147 -4.56 5.89 -5.29
N PRO A 148 -4.97 6.90 -4.50
CA PRO A 148 -6.34 7.42 -4.53
C PRO A 148 -6.77 7.95 -5.90
N GLU A 149 -5.83 8.36 -6.74
CA GLU A 149 -6.11 8.90 -8.08
C GLU A 149 -5.90 7.86 -9.18
N GLN A 150 -5.50 6.62 -8.85
CA GLN A 150 -5.15 5.57 -9.82
C GLN A 150 -4.17 6.06 -10.91
N ASN A 151 -3.22 6.91 -10.52
CA ASN A 151 -2.27 7.57 -11.40
C ASN A 151 -1.00 6.74 -11.62
N ILE A 152 -0.66 5.86 -10.68
CA ILE A 152 0.50 4.97 -10.77
C ILE A 152 0.10 3.64 -11.44
N THR A 153 0.79 3.28 -12.52
CA THR A 153 0.72 1.95 -13.12
C THR A 153 2.05 1.23 -12.95
N TRP A 154 2.03 0.05 -12.34
CA TRP A 154 3.21 -0.82 -12.28
C TRP A 154 3.32 -1.62 -13.57
N THR A 155 4.50 -1.59 -14.18
CA THR A 155 4.86 -2.47 -15.30
C THR A 155 6.05 -3.34 -14.89
N PRO A 156 6.22 -4.54 -15.47
CA PRO A 156 7.44 -5.32 -15.23
C PRO A 156 8.70 -4.53 -15.62
N PRO A 157 9.74 -4.46 -14.75
CA PRO A 157 11.05 -3.95 -15.12
C PRO A 157 11.81 -4.94 -16.04
N GLU A 158 13.03 -4.59 -16.42
CA GLU A 158 13.94 -5.53 -17.08
C GLU A 158 14.16 -6.80 -16.24
N GLY A 159 14.29 -7.93 -16.92
CA GLY A 159 14.44 -9.23 -16.28
C GLY A 159 15.68 -9.30 -15.38
N GLY A 160 15.53 -9.91 -14.21
CA GLY A 160 16.59 -10.01 -13.20
C GLY A 160 16.62 -8.86 -12.18
N GLY A 161 15.82 -7.81 -12.38
CA GLY A 161 15.57 -6.79 -11.37
C GLY A 161 14.48 -7.20 -10.37
N GLY A 162 14.54 -6.63 -9.16
CA GLY A 162 13.60 -6.90 -8.07
C GLY A 162 14.25 -7.56 -6.86
N PRO A 163 13.43 -8.01 -5.89
CA PRO A 163 13.91 -8.62 -4.65
C PRO A 163 14.55 -9.99 -4.85
N ILE A 164 15.53 -10.31 -4.00
CA ILE A 164 16.23 -11.61 -3.97
C ILE A 164 15.89 -12.28 -2.64
N TYR A 165 14.75 -12.97 -2.63
CA TYR A 165 14.26 -13.67 -1.43
C TYR A 165 14.77 -15.11 -1.37
N ALA A 166 15.46 -15.45 -0.27
CA ALA A 166 15.91 -16.81 0.01
C ALA A 166 15.01 -17.45 1.07
N GLY A 167 14.15 -18.39 0.65
CA GLY A 167 13.29 -19.16 1.56
C GLY A 167 12.17 -18.36 2.23
N MET A 168 11.73 -17.27 1.59
CA MET A 168 10.63 -16.41 2.05
C MET A 168 9.28 -16.85 1.49
#